data_AF-A0A3P8W127-F1
#
_entry.id   AF-A0A3P8W127-F1
#
_cell.length_a   1.000
_cell.length_b   1.000
_cell.length_c   1.000
_cell.angle_alpha   90.00
_cell.angle_beta   90.00
_cell.angle_gamma   90.00
#
_symmetry.space_group_name_H-M   'P 1'
#
loop_
_entity.id
_entity.type
_entity.pdbx_description
1 polymer ?
#
loop_
_entity_poly.entity_id
_entity_poly.type
_entity_poly.pdbx_seq_one_letter_code
_entity_poly.pdbx_strand_id
1 'polypeptide(L)'
;MVKLANPMYTQWILEAIKKVKKQKQRPSEERICNAVNMSHGLDRKTVLEQLELSVKDGTILKVTNKGLNSYKDPDNPGRLVLPKPKSSSGGGLDWNKLIKRALEGLHEPGGSSLKNIERFLKCQADVAAHLSSSGSVGTNLFHQQLRVALKRAVTHGRVAKQGPLFMLSRSSSQDSSSVALSLESLPAVRLLPHEKDKPVAEPIPICSFCLGTKEQNRDKKPEELVSCADCGNSGHPSCLKFSPELTARVKALWWQCIECKTCSSCQDQGKNADNMLFCDSCDRGFHMECCDPPLTRMPKDIELFRHIQEVALQVTR
;
A
#
# COMPACT_ATOMS: atom_id res chain seq x y z
N MET A 1 -10.48 -29.41 -11.30
CA MET A 1 -10.94 -28.02 -11.19
C MET A 1 -10.60 -27.51 -9.80
N VAL A 2 -9.78 -26.46 -9.68
CA VAL A 2 -9.55 -25.81 -8.38
C VAL A 2 -10.78 -24.98 -8.06
N LYS A 3 -11.51 -25.33 -6.99
CA LYS A 3 -12.59 -24.48 -6.48
C LYS A 3 -11.94 -23.17 -6.01
N LEU A 4 -12.33 -22.04 -6.60
CA LEU A 4 -11.94 -20.71 -6.15
C LEU A 4 -13.03 -20.17 -5.23
N ALA A 5 -12.67 -19.27 -4.32
CA ALA A 5 -13.66 -18.54 -3.56
C ALA A 5 -14.51 -17.70 -4.50
N ASN A 6 -15.83 -17.66 -4.24
CA ASN A 6 -16.72 -16.77 -4.94
C ASN A 6 -16.39 -15.33 -4.50
N PRO A 7 -16.09 -14.41 -5.44
CA PRO A 7 -15.70 -13.05 -5.12
C PRO A 7 -16.78 -12.28 -4.36
N MET A 8 -18.07 -12.55 -4.60
CA MET A 8 -19.17 -11.93 -3.87
C MET A 8 -19.21 -12.37 -2.41
N TYR A 9 -19.07 -13.68 -2.16
CA TYR A 9 -19.07 -14.22 -0.79
C TYR A 9 -17.81 -13.81 -0.03
N THR A 10 -16.67 -13.72 -0.72
CA THR A 10 -15.41 -13.21 -0.16
C THR A 10 -15.58 -11.76 0.33
N GLN A 11 -16.24 -10.92 -0.46
CA GLN A 11 -16.53 -9.54 -0.09
C GLN A 11 -17.42 -9.45 1.16
N TRP A 12 -18.50 -10.24 1.24
CA TRP A 12 -19.37 -10.27 2.42
C TRP A 12 -18.65 -10.76 3.68
N ILE A 13 -17.75 -11.72 3.53
CA ILE A 13 -16.91 -12.23 4.61
C ILE A 13 -15.94 -11.13 5.09
N LEU A 14 -15.31 -10.37 4.19
CA LEU A 14 -14.43 -9.24 4.54
C LEU A 14 -15.20 -8.13 5.27
N GLU A 15 -16.41 -7.82 4.82
CA GLU A 15 -17.30 -6.85 5.50
C GLU A 15 -17.68 -7.33 6.91
N ALA A 16 -18.00 -8.62 7.06
CA ALA A 16 -18.24 -9.23 8.37
C ALA A 16 -16.99 -9.14 9.28
N ILE A 17 -15.79 -9.42 8.76
CA ILE A 17 -14.53 -9.26 9.52
C ILE A 17 -14.34 -7.81 9.96
N LYS A 18 -14.58 -6.82 9.08
CA LYS A 18 -14.49 -5.38 9.40
C LYS A 18 -15.49 -5.00 10.49
N LYS A 19 -16.74 -5.48 10.40
CA LYS A 19 -17.80 -5.23 11.39
C LYS A 19 -17.45 -5.81 12.77
N VAL A 20 -16.96 -7.05 12.81
CA VAL A 20 -16.53 -7.70 14.06
C VAL A 20 -15.33 -6.97 14.69
N LYS A 21 -14.36 -6.51 13.87
CA LYS A 21 -13.23 -5.69 14.34
C LYS A 21 -13.70 -4.31 14.87
N LYS A 22 -14.67 -3.66 14.22
CA LYS A 22 -15.25 -2.38 14.68
C LYS A 22 -15.88 -2.51 16.07
N GLN A 23 -16.47 -3.68 16.37
CA GLN A 23 -17.03 -4.01 17.70
C GLN A 23 -15.97 -4.42 18.74
N LYS A 24 -14.66 -4.27 18.43
CA LYS A 24 -13.52 -4.72 19.26
C LYS A 24 -13.58 -6.22 19.60
N GLN A 25 -14.26 -7.00 18.76
CA GLN A 25 -14.43 -8.43 18.91
C GLN A 25 -13.45 -9.19 18.00
N ARG A 26 -13.05 -10.40 18.42
CA ARG A 26 -12.26 -11.34 17.62
C ARG A 26 -13.08 -11.86 16.42
N PRO A 27 -12.59 -11.77 15.17
CA PRO A 27 -13.22 -12.41 14.02
C PRO A 27 -12.99 -13.93 14.03
N SER A 28 -13.79 -14.67 14.79
CA SER A 28 -13.85 -16.13 14.78
C SER A 28 -14.80 -16.64 13.69
N GLU A 29 -14.72 -17.93 13.37
CA GLU A 29 -15.62 -18.58 12.41
C GLU A 29 -17.09 -18.33 12.77
N GLU A 30 -17.45 -18.52 14.04
CA GLU A 30 -18.81 -18.30 14.52
C GLU A 30 -19.28 -16.86 14.36
N ARG A 31 -18.44 -15.88 14.69
CA ARG A 31 -18.80 -14.46 14.60
C ARG A 31 -18.93 -13.99 13.16
N ILE A 32 -18.09 -14.52 12.27
CA ILE A 32 -18.17 -14.25 10.84
C ILE A 32 -19.43 -14.87 10.26
N CYS A 33 -19.72 -16.15 10.53
CA CYS A 33 -20.95 -16.80 10.08
C CYS A 33 -22.19 -16.07 10.57
N ASN A 34 -22.24 -15.69 11.84
CA ASN A 34 -23.38 -14.95 12.39
C ASN A 34 -23.53 -13.56 11.75
N ALA A 35 -22.42 -12.84 11.53
CA ALA A 35 -22.44 -11.53 10.90
C ALA A 35 -22.87 -11.60 9.42
N VAL A 36 -22.39 -12.58 8.66
CA VAL A 36 -22.78 -12.77 7.26
C VAL A 36 -24.24 -13.24 7.17
N ASN A 37 -24.69 -14.15 8.03
CA ASN A 37 -26.08 -14.58 8.06
C ASN A 37 -27.04 -13.42 8.41
N MET A 38 -26.66 -12.57 9.38
CA MET A 38 -27.47 -11.42 9.79
C MET A 38 -27.58 -10.35 8.69
N SER A 39 -26.52 -10.16 7.89
CA SER A 39 -26.46 -9.11 6.88
C SER A 39 -26.88 -9.56 5.47
N HIS A 40 -26.68 -10.84 5.14
CA HIS A 40 -26.86 -11.36 3.77
C HIS A 40 -27.64 -12.69 3.72
N GLY A 41 -28.07 -13.24 4.87
CA GLY A 41 -28.87 -14.47 4.94
C GLY A 41 -28.15 -15.74 4.46
N LEU A 42 -26.82 -15.71 4.39
CA LEU A 42 -26.04 -16.85 3.88
C LEU A 42 -25.90 -17.94 4.95
N ASP A 43 -26.08 -19.20 4.53
CA ASP A 43 -26.00 -20.34 5.44
C ASP A 43 -24.58 -20.56 5.97
N ARG A 44 -24.50 -21.09 7.20
CA ARG A 44 -23.23 -21.31 7.91
C ARG A 44 -22.27 -22.20 7.12
N LYS A 45 -22.77 -23.22 6.42
CA LYS A 45 -21.92 -24.20 5.73
C LYS A 45 -21.24 -23.56 4.51
N THR A 46 -21.99 -22.78 3.74
CA THR A 46 -21.47 -22.01 2.60
C THR A 46 -20.48 -20.96 3.07
N VAL A 47 -20.76 -20.21 4.16
CA VAL A 47 -19.80 -19.23 4.70
C VAL A 47 -18.47 -19.89 5.08
N LEU A 48 -18.50 -21.05 5.74
CA LEU A 48 -17.28 -21.77 6.12
C LEU A 48 -16.49 -22.29 4.92
N GLU A 49 -17.17 -22.89 3.93
CA GLU A 49 -16.51 -23.35 2.69
C GLU A 49 -15.85 -22.16 1.98
N GLN A 50 -16.55 -21.04 1.84
CA GLN A 50 -16.04 -19.85 1.18
C GLN A 50 -14.91 -19.18 1.96
N LEU A 51 -14.98 -19.15 3.29
CA LEU A 51 -13.92 -18.66 4.16
C LEU A 51 -12.65 -19.51 4.01
N GLU A 52 -12.77 -20.84 3.94
CA GLU A 52 -11.64 -21.73 3.73
C GLU A 52 -11.02 -21.56 2.34
N LEU A 53 -11.85 -21.42 1.30
CA LEU A 53 -11.38 -21.13 -0.06
C LEU A 53 -10.66 -19.78 -0.14
N SER A 54 -11.20 -18.75 0.53
CA SER A 54 -10.61 -17.41 0.59
C SER A 54 -9.26 -17.41 1.36
N VAL A 55 -9.08 -18.33 2.29
CA VAL A 55 -7.79 -18.54 2.95
C VAL A 55 -6.79 -19.25 2.02
N LYS A 56 -7.26 -20.21 1.22
CA LYS A 56 -6.42 -20.95 0.27
C LYS A 56 -5.94 -20.08 -0.89
N ASP A 57 -6.76 -19.15 -1.37
CA ASP A 57 -6.39 -18.22 -2.45
C ASP A 57 -5.67 -16.96 -1.95
N GLY A 58 -5.61 -16.75 -0.62
CA GLY A 58 -4.86 -15.67 0.02
C GLY A 58 -5.61 -14.34 0.11
N THR A 59 -6.90 -14.30 -0.25
CA THR A 59 -7.76 -13.13 -0.07
C THR A 59 -8.13 -12.88 1.40
N ILE A 60 -8.00 -13.89 2.27
CA ILE A 60 -8.21 -13.77 3.71
C ILE A 60 -7.06 -14.46 4.47
N LEU A 61 -6.52 -13.78 5.49
CA LEU A 61 -5.48 -14.35 6.35
C LEU A 61 -6.08 -15.07 7.55
N LYS A 62 -5.68 -16.32 7.78
CA LYS A 62 -5.99 -17.09 8.99
C LYS A 62 -4.81 -17.03 9.97
N VAL A 63 -5.08 -16.59 11.20
CA VAL A 63 -4.12 -16.53 12.30
C VAL A 63 -4.60 -17.43 13.43
N THR A 64 -3.78 -18.40 13.82
CA THR A 64 -4.08 -19.31 14.94
C THR A 64 -3.22 -18.93 16.15
N ASN A 65 -3.87 -18.71 17.30
CA ASN A 65 -3.19 -18.43 18.57
C ASN A 65 -3.82 -19.29 19.67
N LYS A 66 -3.01 -20.13 20.33
CA LYS A 66 -3.45 -21.10 21.36
C LYS A 66 -4.66 -21.94 20.91
N GLY A 67 -4.64 -22.46 19.69
CA GLY A 67 -5.71 -23.28 19.11
C GLY A 67 -6.95 -22.52 18.62
N LEU A 68 -7.05 -21.22 18.89
CA LEU A 68 -8.16 -20.40 18.40
C LEU A 68 -7.79 -19.76 17.06
N ASN A 69 -8.71 -19.82 16.10
CA ASN A 69 -8.57 -19.19 14.78
C ASN A 69 -9.09 -17.74 14.79
N SER A 70 -8.43 -16.86 14.04
CA SER A 70 -8.88 -15.49 13.77
C SER A 70 -8.64 -15.19 12.31
N TYR A 71 -9.63 -14.58 11.65
CA TYR A 71 -9.55 -14.22 10.25
C TYR A 71 -9.33 -12.73 10.10
N LYS A 72 -8.53 -12.34 9.10
CA LYS A 72 -8.09 -10.96 8.90
C LYS A 72 -8.05 -10.63 7.41
N ASP A 73 -8.34 -9.39 7.12
CA ASP A 73 -8.16 -8.77 5.81
C ASP A 73 -6.65 -8.60 5.52
N PRO A 74 -6.10 -9.10 4.39
CA PRO A 74 -4.71 -8.89 3.99
C PRO A 74 -4.35 -7.42 3.80
N ASP A 75 -5.31 -6.59 3.38
CA ASP A 75 -5.13 -5.16 3.15
C ASP A 75 -5.25 -4.35 4.46
N ASN A 76 -5.76 -4.97 5.52
CA ASN A 76 -5.84 -4.38 6.86
C ASN A 76 -5.51 -5.40 7.97
N PRO A 77 -4.26 -5.90 8.04
CA PRO A 77 -3.86 -6.98 8.95
C PRO A 77 -4.00 -6.60 10.44
N GLY A 78 -4.08 -5.30 10.75
CA GLY A 78 -3.92 -4.79 12.12
C GLY A 78 -2.50 -5.08 12.64
N ARG A 79 -2.31 -5.01 13.97
CA ARG A 79 -1.04 -5.26 14.67
C ARG A 79 -0.62 -6.74 14.53
N LEU A 80 -0.14 -7.14 13.36
CA LEU A 80 0.65 -8.35 13.17
C LEU A 80 2.12 -7.97 13.33
N VAL A 81 2.72 -8.37 14.46
CA VAL A 81 4.17 -8.60 14.46
C VAL A 81 4.34 -9.89 13.67
N LEU A 82 4.80 -9.77 12.42
CA LEU A 82 5.31 -10.91 11.68
C LEU A 82 6.45 -11.50 12.51
N PRO A 83 6.44 -12.82 12.83
CA PRO A 83 7.66 -13.47 13.25
C PRO A 83 8.70 -13.24 12.15
N LYS A 84 9.87 -12.69 12.50
CA LYS A 84 11.02 -12.68 11.59
C LYS A 84 11.18 -14.10 11.02
N PRO A 85 11.31 -14.28 9.69
CA PRO A 85 11.63 -15.59 9.16
C PRO A 85 12.98 -15.99 9.74
N LYS A 86 12.96 -17.03 10.58
CA LYS A 86 14.17 -17.79 10.89
C LYS A 86 14.67 -18.34 9.56
N SER A 87 15.97 -18.18 9.33
CA SER A 87 16.68 -18.92 8.29
C SER A 87 16.39 -20.41 8.45
N SER A 88 15.54 -20.96 7.60
CA SER A 88 15.39 -22.40 7.43
C SER A 88 15.60 -22.72 5.96
N SER A 89 16.85 -23.09 5.68
CA SER A 89 17.27 -24.05 4.67
C SER A 89 16.13 -24.97 4.17
N GLY A 90 15.75 -24.76 2.91
CA GLY A 90 14.89 -25.64 2.12
C GLY A 90 14.96 -25.15 0.67
N GLY A 91 15.60 -25.93 -0.21
CA GLY A 91 15.99 -25.57 -1.58
C GLY A 91 14.82 -25.28 -2.53
N GLY A 92 14.12 -24.17 -2.31
CA GLY A 92 13.16 -23.60 -3.25
C GLY A 92 13.81 -22.45 -4.03
N LEU A 93 13.55 -22.40 -5.34
CA LEU A 93 13.95 -21.26 -6.17
C LEU A 93 13.26 -19.98 -5.70
N ASP A 94 14.03 -18.92 -5.45
CA ASP A 94 13.48 -17.60 -5.16
C ASP A 94 12.94 -16.96 -6.45
N TRP A 95 11.65 -17.16 -6.66
CA TRP A 95 10.95 -16.65 -7.83
C TRP A 95 11.05 -15.13 -8.01
N ASN A 96 11.18 -14.36 -6.92
CA ASN A 96 11.31 -12.90 -7.05
C ASN A 96 12.66 -12.55 -7.66
N LYS A 97 13.73 -13.20 -7.18
CA LYS A 97 15.08 -13.02 -7.71
C LYS A 97 15.19 -13.50 -9.16
N LEU A 98 14.55 -14.62 -9.50
CA LEU A 98 14.53 -15.15 -10.86
C LEU A 98 13.76 -14.22 -11.82
N ILE A 99 12.57 -13.76 -11.44
CA ILE A 99 11.76 -12.86 -12.27
C ILE A 99 12.48 -11.54 -12.52
N LYS A 100 13.08 -10.95 -11.46
CA LYS A 100 13.89 -9.73 -11.59
C LYS A 100 15.08 -9.94 -12.53
N ARG A 101 15.87 -11.00 -12.31
CA ARG A 101 17.02 -11.34 -13.15
C ARG A 101 16.63 -11.56 -14.62
N ALA A 102 15.50 -12.20 -14.88
CA ALA A 102 15.05 -12.49 -16.25
C ALA A 102 14.59 -11.24 -17.00
N LEU A 103 13.86 -10.36 -16.32
CA LEU A 103 13.35 -9.13 -16.92
C LEU A 103 14.46 -8.07 -17.07
N GLU A 104 15.48 -8.06 -16.21
CA GLU A 104 16.70 -7.25 -16.38
C GLU A 104 17.57 -7.81 -17.52
N GLY A 105 17.81 -9.12 -17.55
CA GLY A 105 18.71 -9.75 -18.51
C GLY A 105 18.22 -9.72 -19.95
N LEU A 106 16.90 -9.72 -20.19
CA LEU A 106 16.32 -9.66 -21.52
C LEU A 106 16.42 -8.28 -22.20
N HIS A 107 16.68 -7.19 -21.46
CA HIS A 107 16.90 -5.83 -21.99
C HIS A 107 15.81 -5.30 -22.97
N GLU A 108 14.55 -5.74 -22.80
CA GLU A 108 13.41 -5.31 -23.62
C GLU A 108 12.62 -4.18 -22.90
N PRO A 109 12.73 -2.91 -23.32
CA PRO A 109 12.09 -1.77 -22.64
C PRO A 109 10.56 -1.79 -22.69
N GLY A 110 9.97 -2.54 -23.62
CA GLY A 110 8.52 -2.79 -23.73
C GLY A 110 8.03 -4.05 -23.02
N GLY A 111 8.93 -4.78 -22.34
CA GLY A 111 8.61 -6.00 -21.61
C GLY A 111 8.79 -7.28 -22.40
N SER A 112 8.75 -8.39 -21.67
CA SER A 112 9.01 -9.72 -22.21
C SER A 112 7.80 -10.63 -22.03
N SER A 113 7.55 -11.47 -23.03
CA SER A 113 6.50 -12.49 -22.94
C SER A 113 6.89 -13.59 -21.94
N LEU A 114 5.89 -14.28 -21.38
CA LEU A 114 6.11 -15.44 -20.50
C LEU A 114 7.08 -16.47 -21.12
N LYS A 115 6.95 -16.71 -22.43
CA LYS A 115 7.77 -17.68 -23.18
C LYS A 115 9.24 -17.23 -23.26
N ASN A 116 9.51 -15.95 -23.39
CA ASN A 116 10.87 -15.40 -23.45
C ASN A 116 11.53 -15.41 -22.06
N ILE A 117 10.78 -15.02 -21.03
CA ILE A 117 11.23 -15.06 -19.62
C ILE A 117 11.59 -16.48 -19.22
N GLU A 118 10.73 -17.44 -19.56
CA GLU A 118 10.97 -18.84 -19.26
C GLU A 118 12.19 -19.40 -20.01
N ARG A 119 12.34 -19.07 -21.30
CA ARG A 119 13.50 -19.47 -22.10
C ARG A 119 14.80 -18.93 -21.49
N PHE A 120 14.82 -17.65 -21.13
CA PHE A 120 15.97 -17.01 -20.50
C PHE A 120 16.35 -17.69 -19.18
N LEU A 121 15.37 -17.97 -18.33
CA LEU A 121 15.61 -18.63 -17.04
C LEU A 121 16.15 -20.05 -17.22
N LYS A 122 15.63 -20.82 -18.19
CA LYS A 122 16.09 -22.19 -18.46
C LYS A 122 17.54 -22.28 -18.95
N CYS A 123 18.08 -21.20 -19.52
CA CYS A 123 19.48 -21.13 -19.96
C CYS A 123 20.47 -20.83 -18.82
N GLN A 124 19.99 -20.54 -17.60
CA GLN A 124 20.84 -20.24 -16.44
C GLN A 124 21.22 -21.52 -15.69
N ALA A 125 22.48 -21.63 -15.26
CA ALA A 125 23.03 -22.86 -14.69
C ALA A 125 22.31 -23.32 -13.40
N ASP A 126 21.85 -22.39 -12.56
CA ASP A 126 21.12 -22.67 -11.31
C ASP A 126 19.71 -23.23 -11.54
N VAL A 127 19.01 -22.72 -12.57
CA VAL A 127 17.68 -23.19 -12.97
C VAL A 127 17.78 -24.48 -13.79
N ALA A 128 18.78 -24.60 -14.66
CA ALA A 128 19.04 -25.82 -15.42
C ALA A 128 19.36 -27.00 -14.49
N ALA A 129 20.20 -26.79 -13.46
CA ALA A 129 20.48 -27.81 -12.44
C ALA A 129 19.21 -28.26 -11.70
N HIS A 130 18.32 -27.33 -11.35
CA HIS A 130 17.03 -27.64 -10.70
C HIS A 130 16.07 -28.40 -11.63
N LEU A 131 16.09 -28.13 -12.94
CA LEU A 131 15.26 -28.81 -13.94
C LEU A 131 15.80 -30.21 -14.29
N SER A 132 17.12 -30.37 -14.37
CA SER A 132 17.78 -31.66 -14.61
C SER A 132 17.52 -32.67 -13.50
N SER A 133 17.33 -32.22 -12.26
CA SER A 133 16.93 -33.08 -11.14
C SER A 133 15.49 -33.61 -11.22
N SER A 134 14.64 -33.04 -12.09
CA SER A 134 13.19 -33.26 -12.08
C SER A 134 12.61 -33.78 -13.41
N GLY A 135 13.45 -33.99 -14.43
CA GLY A 135 13.07 -34.60 -15.71
C GLY A 135 12.04 -33.82 -16.56
N SER A 136 11.43 -34.50 -17.54
CA SER A 136 10.44 -33.89 -18.47
C SER A 136 9.16 -33.40 -17.79
N VAL A 137 8.86 -33.85 -16.56
CA VAL A 137 7.73 -33.35 -15.76
C VAL A 137 8.07 -31.99 -15.12
N GLY A 138 9.36 -31.79 -14.80
CA GLY A 138 9.89 -30.54 -14.23
C GLY A 138 9.73 -29.33 -15.15
N THR A 139 9.77 -29.50 -16.47
CA THR A 139 9.61 -28.38 -17.42
C THR A 139 8.20 -27.81 -17.44
N ASN A 140 7.17 -28.66 -17.39
CA ASN A 140 5.77 -28.26 -17.34
C ASN A 140 5.40 -27.66 -15.97
N LEU A 141 5.93 -28.24 -14.88
CA LEU A 141 5.76 -27.70 -13.54
C LEU A 141 6.43 -26.33 -13.40
N PHE A 142 7.63 -26.16 -13.97
CA PHE A 142 8.35 -24.88 -13.96
C PHE A 142 7.58 -23.80 -14.72
N HIS A 143 7.04 -24.11 -15.91
CA HIS A 143 6.18 -23.18 -16.65
C HIS A 143 4.99 -22.73 -15.79
N GLN A 144 4.33 -23.67 -15.09
CA GLN A 144 3.18 -23.36 -14.25
C GLN A 144 3.58 -22.51 -13.02
N GLN A 145 4.68 -22.84 -12.36
CA GLN A 145 5.20 -22.10 -11.21
C GLN A 145 5.63 -20.69 -11.58
N LEU A 146 6.33 -20.51 -12.71
CA LEU A 146 6.72 -19.20 -13.22
C LEU A 146 5.51 -18.34 -13.55
N ARG A 147 4.49 -18.90 -14.19
CA ARG A 147 3.24 -18.19 -14.51
C ARG A 147 2.51 -17.71 -13.26
N VAL A 148 2.45 -18.54 -12.20
CA VAL A 148 1.82 -18.16 -10.92
C VAL A 148 2.66 -17.08 -10.22
N ALA A 149 3.99 -17.21 -10.24
CA ALA A 149 4.88 -16.24 -9.64
C ALA A 149 4.82 -14.87 -10.33
N LEU A 150 4.78 -14.83 -11.67
CA LEU A 150 4.60 -13.59 -12.43
C LEU A 150 3.25 -12.94 -12.17
N LYS A 151 2.16 -13.72 -12.09
CA LYS A 151 0.84 -13.18 -11.70
C LYS A 151 0.87 -12.54 -10.31
N ARG A 152 1.48 -13.22 -9.33
CA ARG A 152 1.65 -12.67 -7.97
C ARG A 152 2.50 -11.40 -7.98
N ALA A 153 3.60 -11.39 -8.73
CA ALA A 153 4.46 -10.22 -8.85
C ALA A 153 3.71 -9.02 -9.44
N VAL A 154 2.76 -9.26 -10.36
CA VAL A 154 1.86 -8.23 -10.90
C VAL A 154 0.87 -7.73 -9.85
N THR A 155 0.20 -8.63 -9.14
CA THR A 155 -0.74 -8.26 -8.07
C THR A 155 -0.06 -7.45 -6.96
N HIS A 156 1.21 -7.73 -6.68
CA HIS A 156 2.00 -7.00 -5.68
C HIS A 156 2.74 -5.77 -6.24
N GLY A 157 2.49 -5.36 -7.48
CA GLY A 157 3.08 -4.16 -8.08
C GLY A 157 4.59 -4.23 -8.34
N ARG A 158 5.21 -5.41 -8.25
CA ARG A 158 6.65 -5.62 -8.53
C ARG A 158 6.93 -5.77 -10.03
N VAL A 159 5.93 -6.22 -10.78
CA VAL A 159 5.99 -6.44 -12.23
C VAL A 159 4.74 -5.79 -12.84
N ALA A 160 4.89 -4.96 -13.86
CA ALA A 160 3.75 -4.47 -14.63
C ALA A 160 3.39 -5.48 -15.73
N LYS A 161 2.10 -5.62 -16.05
CA LYS A 161 1.64 -6.43 -17.17
C LYS A 161 0.92 -5.55 -18.18
N GLN A 162 1.45 -5.45 -19.39
CA GLN A 162 0.82 -4.76 -20.51
C GLN A 162 0.55 -5.79 -21.62
N GLY A 163 -0.74 -6.12 -21.82
CA GLY A 163 -1.13 -7.16 -22.79
C GLY A 163 -0.47 -8.52 -22.48
N PRO A 164 0.23 -9.16 -23.45
CA PRO A 164 0.95 -10.42 -23.23
C PRO A 164 2.34 -10.27 -22.59
N LEU A 165 2.78 -9.03 -22.33
CA LEU A 165 4.14 -8.71 -21.90
C LEU A 165 4.20 -8.38 -20.41
N PHE A 166 5.29 -8.80 -19.78
CA PHE A 166 5.63 -8.51 -18.38
C PHE A 166 6.85 -7.60 -18.34
N MET A 167 6.81 -6.59 -17.50
CA MET A 167 7.88 -5.60 -17.29
C MET A 167 8.21 -5.49 -15.83
N LEU A 168 9.47 -5.23 -15.49
CA LEU A 168 9.78 -4.85 -14.12
C LEU A 168 9.10 -3.52 -13.81
N SER A 169 8.41 -3.48 -12.68
CA SER A 169 8.02 -2.22 -12.09
C SER A 169 9.33 -1.54 -11.69
N ARG A 170 9.70 -0.46 -12.41
CA ARG A 170 10.97 0.24 -12.22
C ARG A 170 11.03 0.84 -10.82
N SER A 171 11.50 0.07 -9.84
CA SER A 171 12.16 0.64 -8.67
C SER A 171 13.55 1.07 -9.11
N SER A 172 13.70 2.38 -9.27
CA SER A 172 14.87 3.08 -9.78
C SER A 172 16.17 2.64 -9.12
N SER A 173 17.08 2.08 -9.92
CA SER A 173 18.52 2.04 -9.67
C SER A 173 19.20 2.15 -11.05
N GLN A 174 19.52 3.39 -11.44
CA GLN A 174 20.52 3.93 -12.40
C GLN A 174 21.05 3.01 -13.54
N ASP A 175 21.18 3.39 -14.81
CA ASP A 175 21.56 4.68 -15.40
C ASP A 175 21.22 4.77 -16.91
N SER A 176 21.18 6.01 -17.40
CA SER A 176 21.20 6.48 -18.80
C SER A 176 19.88 6.97 -19.40
N SER A 177 19.76 8.30 -19.37
CA SER A 177 19.07 9.18 -20.34
C SER A 177 17.55 8.98 -20.53
N SER A 178 16.81 9.19 -19.45
CA SER A 178 15.49 9.84 -19.54
C SER A 178 15.25 10.53 -18.20
N VAL A 179 15.28 11.87 -18.20
CA VAL A 179 15.07 12.79 -17.06
C VAL A 179 14.07 12.26 -16.03
N ALA A 180 14.57 11.53 -15.03
CA ALA A 180 13.86 11.23 -13.80
C ALA A 180 14.27 12.31 -12.80
N LEU A 181 13.40 13.29 -12.57
CA LEU A 181 13.64 14.31 -11.56
C LEU A 181 13.59 13.64 -10.18
N SER A 182 14.72 13.70 -9.45
CA SER A 182 14.85 13.22 -8.08
C SER A 182 13.87 13.98 -7.17
N LEU A 183 13.41 13.39 -6.07
CA LEU A 183 12.58 14.11 -5.09
C LEU A 183 13.38 15.25 -4.41
N GLU A 184 14.72 15.18 -4.48
CA GLU A 184 15.66 16.26 -4.13
C GLU A 184 15.76 17.34 -5.22
N SER A 185 15.28 17.05 -6.44
CA SER A 185 15.16 17.99 -7.55
C SER A 185 13.85 18.78 -7.51
N LEU A 186 12.92 18.41 -6.63
CA LEU A 186 11.69 19.19 -6.45
C LEU A 186 12.05 20.51 -5.75
N PRO A 187 11.54 21.65 -6.23
CA PRO A 187 11.79 22.93 -5.58
C PRO A 187 11.34 22.87 -4.12
N ALA A 188 12.08 23.56 -3.24
CA ALA A 188 11.69 23.71 -1.84
C ALA A 188 10.23 24.13 -1.77
N VAL A 189 9.43 23.42 -0.97
CA VAL A 189 8.00 23.73 -0.85
C VAL A 189 7.89 25.15 -0.30
N ARG A 190 7.23 26.03 -1.05
CA ARG A 190 7.04 27.42 -0.66
C ARG A 190 5.74 27.57 0.10
N LEU A 191 5.73 28.50 1.06
CA LEU A 191 4.50 28.98 1.68
C LEU A 191 3.65 29.68 0.62
N LEU A 192 2.37 29.34 0.59
CA LEU A 192 1.37 30.03 -0.24
C LEU A 192 1.19 31.46 0.28
N PRO A 193 0.79 32.42 -0.57
CA PRO A 193 0.58 33.81 -0.14
C PRO A 193 -0.31 33.92 1.10
N HIS A 194 -1.40 33.14 1.14
CA HIS A 194 -2.35 33.14 2.26
C HIS A 194 -1.84 32.43 3.53
N GLU A 195 -0.68 31.75 3.48
CA GLU A 195 -0.06 31.09 4.63
C GLU A 195 0.98 32.01 5.31
N LYS A 196 1.56 32.98 4.58
CA LYS A 196 2.70 33.79 5.08
C LYS A 196 2.34 34.73 6.22
N ASP A 197 1.15 35.33 6.15
CA ASP A 197 0.71 36.37 7.09
C ASP A 197 -0.26 35.84 8.16
N LYS A 198 -0.54 34.53 8.16
CA LYS A 198 -1.45 33.92 9.13
C LYS A 198 -0.76 33.68 10.47
N PRO A 199 -1.42 34.00 11.59
CA PRO A 199 -0.90 33.66 12.91
C PRO A 199 -0.76 32.14 13.04
N VAL A 200 0.24 31.71 13.80
CA VAL A 200 0.46 30.31 14.15
C VAL A 200 0.01 30.12 15.60
N ALA A 201 -0.89 29.18 15.83
CA ALA A 201 -1.35 28.81 17.16
C ALA A 201 -0.21 28.27 18.02
N GLU A 202 -0.29 28.49 19.33
CA GLU A 202 0.71 28.00 20.27
C GLU A 202 0.76 26.46 20.24
N PRO A 203 1.94 25.85 20.00
CA PRO A 203 2.08 24.40 19.94
C PRO A 203 1.77 23.72 21.29
N ILE A 204 0.87 22.75 21.27
CA ILE A 204 0.59 21.90 22.43
C ILE A 204 1.74 20.87 22.54
N PRO A 205 2.52 20.82 23.64
CA PRO A 205 3.76 20.04 23.72
C PRO A 205 3.54 18.53 23.97
N ILE A 206 2.37 18.01 23.59
CA ILE A 206 1.99 16.60 23.73
C ILE A 206 1.34 16.08 22.45
N CYS A 207 1.61 14.83 22.12
CA CYS A 207 1.05 14.16 20.95
C CYS A 207 -0.41 13.73 21.20
N SER A 208 -1.35 14.19 20.38
CA SER A 208 -2.78 13.87 20.50
C SER A 208 -3.10 12.36 20.30
N PHE A 209 -2.17 11.56 19.76
CA PHE A 209 -2.39 10.13 19.46
C PHE A 209 -1.83 9.16 20.48
N CYS A 210 -0.79 9.56 21.22
CA CYS A 210 -0.10 8.70 22.19
C CYS A 210 0.07 9.36 23.56
N LEU A 211 -0.26 10.65 23.68
CA LEU A 211 -0.11 11.49 24.88
C LEU A 211 1.34 11.69 25.34
N GLY A 212 2.32 11.29 24.53
CA GLY A 212 3.74 11.49 24.79
C GLY A 212 4.24 12.86 24.34
N THR A 213 5.30 13.36 24.97
CA THR A 213 6.00 14.60 24.61
C THR A 213 7.03 14.33 23.51
N LYS A 214 7.82 15.35 23.13
CA LYS A 214 8.96 15.17 22.21
C LYS A 214 10.01 14.16 22.70
N GLU A 215 10.04 13.86 23.99
CA GLU A 215 11.01 12.92 24.57
C GLU A 215 10.59 11.45 24.41
N GLN A 216 9.28 11.18 24.21
CA GLN A 216 8.76 9.81 24.17
C GLN A 216 7.59 9.66 23.20
N ASN A 217 7.85 8.99 22.08
CA ASN A 217 6.82 8.46 21.19
C ASN A 217 6.28 7.09 21.66
N ARG A 218 5.47 6.41 20.83
CA ARG A 218 4.89 5.09 21.16
C ARG A 218 5.92 3.99 21.44
N ASP A 219 7.13 4.14 20.91
CA ASP A 219 8.26 3.23 21.12
C ASP A 219 9.18 3.72 22.27
N LYS A 220 8.76 4.73 23.03
CA LYS A 220 9.50 5.38 24.12
C LYS A 220 10.83 5.98 23.68
N LYS A 221 10.90 6.48 22.44
CA LYS A 221 12.06 7.17 21.90
C LYS A 221 11.79 8.67 21.73
N PRO A 222 12.81 9.53 21.83
CA PRO A 222 12.70 10.93 21.47
C PRO A 222 12.32 11.09 19.99
N GLU A 223 11.32 11.92 19.73
CA GLU A 223 10.83 12.25 18.41
C GLU A 223 10.15 13.62 18.46
N GLU A 224 10.64 14.57 17.67
CA GLU A 224 10.08 15.91 17.59
C GLU A 224 8.63 15.90 17.08
N LEU A 225 7.80 16.80 17.63
CA LEU A 225 6.40 16.94 17.25
C LEU A 225 6.24 17.78 15.97
N VAL A 226 5.14 17.55 15.28
CA VAL A 226 4.59 18.45 14.25
C VAL A 226 3.29 19.03 14.82
N SER A 227 3.13 20.35 14.73
CA SER A 227 2.05 21.09 15.41
C SER A 227 1.21 21.85 14.41
N CYS A 228 -0.12 21.75 14.58
CA CYS A 228 -1.10 22.42 13.74
C CYS A 228 -1.00 23.94 13.93
N ALA A 229 -0.89 24.67 12.84
CA ALA A 229 -0.81 26.12 12.86
C ALA A 229 -2.15 26.79 13.20
N ASP A 230 -3.29 26.12 13.06
CA ASP A 230 -4.61 26.65 13.44
C ASP A 230 -4.98 26.42 14.91
N CYS A 231 -4.75 25.21 15.42
CA CYS A 231 -5.28 24.79 16.73
C CYS A 231 -4.21 24.35 17.73
N GLY A 232 -2.94 24.34 17.35
CA GLY A 232 -1.83 23.98 18.23
C GLY A 232 -1.70 22.48 18.51
N ASN A 233 -2.70 21.65 18.19
CA ASN A 233 -2.63 20.19 18.38
C ASN A 233 -1.40 19.60 17.68
N SER A 234 -0.71 18.72 18.39
CA SER A 234 0.56 18.17 17.95
C SER A 234 0.53 16.66 17.80
N GLY A 235 1.41 16.13 16.94
CA GLY A 235 1.58 14.71 16.75
C GLY A 235 3.01 14.34 16.40
N HIS A 236 3.46 13.17 16.85
CA HIS A 236 4.69 12.58 16.34
C HIS A 236 4.51 12.17 14.87
N PRO A 237 5.48 12.42 13.98
CA PRO A 237 5.47 11.89 12.61
C PRO A 237 5.15 10.40 12.51
N SER A 238 5.70 9.57 13.40
CA SER A 238 5.44 8.13 13.48
C SER A 238 3.99 7.77 13.88
N CYS A 239 3.34 8.65 14.66
CA CYS A 239 1.94 8.53 15.03
C CYS A 239 1.01 8.98 13.90
N LEU A 240 1.40 10.05 13.19
CA LEU A 240 0.74 10.60 12.01
C LEU A 240 0.93 9.73 10.74
N LYS A 241 1.89 8.80 10.76
CA LYS A 241 2.27 7.95 9.61
C LYS A 241 2.94 8.72 8.46
N PHE A 242 3.65 9.79 8.79
CA PHE A 242 4.44 10.52 7.81
C PHE A 242 5.78 9.82 7.53
N SER A 243 6.21 9.90 6.27
CA SER A 243 7.59 9.53 5.90
C SER A 243 8.57 10.60 6.38
N PRO A 244 9.88 10.28 6.49
CA PRO A 244 10.90 11.28 6.83
C PRO A 244 10.91 12.48 5.86
N GLU A 245 10.70 12.23 4.57
CA GLU A 245 10.70 13.27 3.53
C GLU A 245 9.47 14.17 3.65
N LEU A 246 8.28 13.59 3.87
CA LEU A 246 7.07 14.36 4.13
C LEU A 246 7.21 15.18 5.41
N THR A 247 7.77 14.60 6.47
CA THR A 247 8.01 15.27 7.75
C THR A 247 8.89 16.51 7.58
N ALA A 248 9.99 16.38 6.85
CA ALA A 248 10.90 17.50 6.60
C ALA A 248 10.19 18.66 5.87
N ARG A 249 9.35 18.35 4.89
CA ARG A 249 8.58 19.36 4.14
C ARG A 249 7.49 19.99 4.98
N VAL A 250 6.71 19.19 5.70
CA VAL A 250 5.63 19.67 6.58
C VAL A 250 6.16 20.61 7.66
N LYS A 251 7.33 20.32 8.24
CA LYS A 251 7.97 21.20 9.23
C LYS A 251 8.38 22.57 8.68
N ALA A 252 8.53 22.71 7.37
CA ALA A 252 8.85 23.96 6.71
C ALA A 252 7.59 24.74 6.25
N LEU A 253 6.39 24.23 6.54
CA LEU A 253 5.12 24.78 6.08
C LEU A 253 4.22 25.21 7.23
N TRP A 254 3.25 26.04 6.89
CA TRP A 254 2.12 26.36 7.74
C TRP A 254 1.15 25.17 7.73
N TRP A 255 1.48 24.12 8.49
CA TRP A 255 0.78 22.85 8.43
C TRP A 255 -0.50 22.84 9.29
N GLN A 256 -1.56 22.23 8.75
CA GLN A 256 -2.83 22.02 9.47
C GLN A 256 -3.01 20.53 9.80
N CYS A 257 -3.60 20.22 10.96
CA CYS A 257 -4.02 18.85 11.27
C CYS A 257 -5.23 18.43 10.44
N ILE A 258 -5.61 17.14 10.50
CA ILE A 258 -6.73 16.59 9.72
C ILE A 258 -8.07 17.31 9.99
N GLU A 259 -8.33 17.70 11.24
CA GLU A 259 -9.57 18.39 11.63
C GLU A 259 -9.59 19.86 11.17
N CYS A 260 -8.42 20.49 11.05
CA CYS A 260 -8.30 21.89 10.62
C CYS A 260 -8.06 22.02 9.11
N LYS A 261 -7.80 20.92 8.40
CA LYS A 261 -7.36 20.94 7.00
C LYS A 261 -8.37 21.67 6.11
N THR A 262 -7.92 22.74 5.46
CA THR A 262 -8.69 23.44 4.43
C THR A 262 -8.11 23.17 3.05
N CYS A 263 -8.95 23.29 2.02
CA CYS A 263 -8.49 23.18 0.64
C CYS A 263 -7.54 24.35 0.32
N SER A 264 -6.33 24.07 -0.16
CA SER A 264 -5.33 25.11 -0.45
C SER A 264 -5.66 25.95 -1.70
N SER A 265 -6.70 25.58 -2.45
CA SER A 265 -7.22 26.35 -3.59
C SER A 265 -8.35 27.31 -3.16
N CYS A 266 -9.43 26.79 -2.58
CA CYS A 266 -10.61 27.59 -2.21
C CYS A 266 -10.63 28.06 -0.74
N GLN A 267 -9.69 27.59 0.08
CA GLN A 267 -9.56 27.89 1.52
C GLN A 267 -10.74 27.46 2.40
N ASP A 268 -11.64 26.63 1.87
CA ASP A 268 -12.78 26.08 2.61
C ASP A 268 -12.56 24.59 2.95
N GLN A 269 -13.13 24.13 4.05
CA GLN A 269 -13.27 22.68 4.32
C GLN A 269 -14.42 22.09 3.49
N GLY A 270 -15.48 22.88 3.27
CA GLY A 270 -16.65 22.53 2.48
C GLY A 270 -17.51 21.40 3.09
N LYS A 271 -18.62 21.07 2.42
CA LYS A 271 -19.53 19.97 2.83
C LYS A 271 -18.93 18.57 2.63
N ASN A 272 -17.85 18.47 1.87
CA ASN A 272 -17.19 17.21 1.46
C ASN A 272 -15.79 17.07 2.08
N ALA A 273 -15.57 17.59 3.29
CA ALA A 273 -14.27 17.53 3.97
C ALA A 273 -13.70 16.09 4.04
N ASP A 274 -14.56 15.09 4.21
CA ASP A 274 -14.20 13.66 4.25
C ASP A 274 -13.64 13.12 2.91
N ASN A 275 -13.92 13.79 1.80
CA ASN A 275 -13.46 13.43 0.46
C ASN A 275 -12.29 14.31 -0.04
N MET A 276 -11.72 15.15 0.83
CA MET A 276 -10.57 15.97 0.50
C MET A 276 -9.32 15.12 0.29
N LEU A 277 -8.57 15.41 -0.77
CA LEU A 277 -7.32 14.75 -1.10
C LEU A 277 -6.17 15.38 -0.33
N PHE A 278 -5.26 14.57 0.22
CA PHE A 278 -4.06 15.05 0.91
C PHE A 278 -2.81 14.74 0.12
N CYS A 279 -1.93 15.73 0.01
CA CYS A 279 -0.71 15.58 -0.76
C CYS A 279 0.34 14.73 -0.06
N ASP A 280 0.69 13.57 -0.63
CA ASP A 280 1.77 12.71 -0.09
C ASP A 280 3.14 13.41 -0.01
N SER A 281 3.30 14.53 -0.71
CA SER A 281 4.53 15.32 -0.64
C SER A 281 4.48 16.48 0.35
N CYS A 282 3.38 17.20 0.52
CA CYS A 282 3.35 18.38 1.41
C CYS A 282 2.21 18.40 2.42
N ASP A 283 1.36 17.38 2.42
CA ASP A 283 0.17 17.22 3.26
C ASP A 283 -0.88 18.34 3.10
N ARG A 284 -0.80 19.17 2.05
CA ARG A 284 -1.86 20.13 1.71
C ARG A 284 -3.13 19.42 1.24
N GLY A 285 -4.27 19.98 1.59
CA GLY A 285 -5.59 19.48 1.24
C GLY A 285 -6.12 20.10 -0.05
N PHE A 286 -6.79 19.32 -0.89
CA PHE A 286 -7.48 19.80 -2.08
C PHE A 286 -8.80 19.05 -2.27
N HIS A 287 -9.89 19.78 -2.53
CA HIS A 287 -11.09 19.12 -3.05
C HIS A 287 -10.81 18.58 -4.45
N MET A 288 -11.53 17.53 -4.84
CA MET A 288 -11.36 16.91 -6.16
C MET A 288 -11.67 17.90 -7.28
N GLU A 289 -12.71 18.72 -7.09
CA GLU A 289 -13.12 19.80 -7.99
C GLU A 289 -12.16 21.01 -8.00
N CYS A 290 -11.34 21.15 -6.95
CA CYS A 290 -10.36 22.23 -6.81
C CYS A 290 -8.97 21.85 -7.35
N CYS A 291 -8.80 20.62 -7.84
CA CYS A 291 -7.63 20.21 -8.60
C CYS A 291 -7.70 20.82 -10.01
N ASP A 292 -6.56 20.99 -10.66
CA ASP A 292 -6.51 21.33 -12.09
C ASP A 292 -5.72 20.24 -12.85
N PRO A 293 -6.33 19.54 -13.82
CA PRO A 293 -7.76 19.58 -14.11
C PRO A 293 -8.61 19.00 -12.95
N PRO A 294 -9.88 19.41 -12.80
CA PRO A 294 -10.78 18.86 -11.79
C PRO A 294 -10.94 17.34 -11.89
N LEU A 295 -10.87 16.66 -10.75
CA LEU A 295 -10.99 15.21 -10.66
C LEU A 295 -12.45 14.80 -10.42
N THR A 296 -12.93 13.82 -11.18
CA THR A 296 -14.28 13.25 -11.04
C THR A 296 -14.30 11.92 -10.30
N ARG A 297 -13.12 11.30 -10.07
CA ARG A 297 -12.96 10.05 -9.33
C ARG A 297 -11.62 10.03 -8.59
N MET A 298 -11.57 9.30 -7.48
CA MET A 298 -10.34 9.09 -6.72
C MET A 298 -9.26 8.49 -7.64
N PRO A 299 -8.06 9.09 -7.72
CA PRO A 299 -6.93 8.51 -8.44
C PRO A 299 -6.61 7.10 -7.95
N LYS A 300 -6.42 6.16 -8.88
CA LYS A 300 -6.03 4.77 -8.54
C LYS A 300 -4.51 4.59 -8.42
N ASP A 301 -3.73 5.52 -8.96
CA ASP A 301 -2.26 5.46 -9.07
C ASP A 301 -1.59 6.74 -8.55
N ILE A 302 -0.45 6.58 -7.87
CA ILE A 302 0.39 7.64 -7.26
C ILE A 302 0.90 8.65 -8.30
N GLU A 303 1.03 8.25 -9.58
CA GLU A 303 1.50 9.12 -10.66
C GLU A 303 0.51 10.24 -11.03
N LEU A 304 -0.80 10.00 -10.89
CA LEU A 304 -1.79 11.07 -11.12
C LEU A 304 -1.75 12.10 -9.99
N PHE A 305 -1.36 11.70 -8.79
CA PHE A 305 -1.13 12.59 -7.65
C PHE A 305 0.09 13.50 -7.86
N ARG A 306 1.12 13.01 -8.57
CA ARG A 306 2.28 13.83 -8.98
C ARG A 306 1.91 14.93 -9.99
N HIS A 307 0.85 14.77 -10.78
CA HIS A 307 0.40 15.84 -11.69
C HIS A 307 -0.40 16.93 -10.95
N ILE A 308 -1.17 16.57 -9.91
CA ILE A 308 -1.73 17.53 -8.94
C ILE A 308 -0.59 18.36 -8.30
N GLN A 309 0.58 17.74 -8.14
CA GLN A 309 1.79 18.34 -7.57
C GLN A 309 2.43 19.43 -8.46
N GLU A 310 2.37 19.32 -9.79
CA GLU A 310 2.81 20.39 -10.71
C GLU A 310 1.84 21.57 -10.70
N VAL A 311 0.55 21.28 -10.62
CA VAL A 311 -0.51 22.29 -10.67
C VAL A 311 -0.60 23.08 -9.36
N ALA A 312 -0.47 22.43 -8.20
CA ALA A 312 -0.38 23.11 -6.90
C ALA A 312 0.87 24.00 -6.77
N LEU A 313 1.94 23.70 -7.52
CA LEU A 313 3.13 24.54 -7.67
C LEU A 313 2.97 25.62 -8.76
N GLN A 314 1.99 25.52 -9.65
CA GLN A 314 1.68 26.48 -10.72
C GLN A 314 0.61 27.52 -10.33
N VAL A 315 -0.07 27.40 -9.19
CA VAL A 315 -0.93 28.47 -8.61
C VAL A 315 -0.12 29.74 -8.26
N THR A 316 1.19 29.76 -8.49
CA THR A 316 2.05 30.95 -8.42
C THR A 316 2.27 31.65 -9.78
N ARG A 317 1.23 31.81 -10.59
CA ARG A 317 1.22 32.81 -11.67
C ARG A 317 -0.01 33.70 -11.59
#